data_AF-A0A151UHC7-F1
#
_entry.id   AF-A0A151UHC7-F1
#
_cell.length_a   1.000
_cell.length_b   1.000
_cell.length_c   1.000
_cell.angle_alpha   90.00
_cell.angle_beta   90.00
_cell.angle_gamma   90.00
#
_symmetry.space_group_name_H-M   'P 1'
#
loop_
_entity.id
_entity.type
_entity.pdbx_description
1 polymer ?
#
loop_
_entity_poly.entity_id
_entity_poly.type
_entity_poly.pdbx_seq_one_letter_code
_entity_poly.pdbx_strand_id
1 'polypeptide(L)'
;QKRRLAYAVYMLVGEAEHWWRGTHHMLTTRGVAVDWECFGRVFLEKYFPESVRHAKEAEFMQLHQGGMIVSEYAMRFEHLARFYLQAISEAWKCMKFAEGLKYELKRVVVPMAIVVTRITTG
;
A
#
# COMPACT_ATOMS: atom_id res chain seq x y z
N GLN A 1 15.41 -13.30 -7.96
CA GLN A 1 15.07 -13.58 -6.54
C GLN A 1 16.26 -13.49 -5.57
N LYS A 2 17.22 -14.44 -5.56
CA LYS A 2 18.25 -14.56 -4.48
C LYS A 2 19.12 -13.31 -4.25
N ARG A 3 19.56 -12.61 -5.31
CA ARG A 3 20.38 -11.38 -5.20
C ARG A 3 19.66 -10.24 -4.46
N ARG A 4 18.35 -10.09 -4.66
CA ARG A 4 17.53 -9.04 -4.04
C ARG A 4 17.40 -9.26 -2.53
N LEU A 5 17.16 -10.51 -2.12
CA LEU A 5 17.11 -10.90 -0.71
C LEU A 5 18.45 -10.65 -0.01
N ALA A 6 19.55 -11.12 -0.60
CA ALA A 6 20.89 -10.92 -0.03
C ALA A 6 21.21 -9.44 0.17
N TYR A 7 20.88 -8.59 -0.80
CA TYR A 7 21.06 -7.15 -0.68
C TYR A 7 20.20 -6.54 0.43
N ALA A 8 18.91 -6.88 0.51
CA ALA A 8 18.03 -6.34 1.55
C ALA A 8 18.48 -6.76 2.97
N VAL A 9 18.93 -8.00 3.13
CA VAL A 9 19.48 -8.49 4.39
C VAL A 9 20.78 -7.76 4.74
N TYR A 10 21.66 -7.51 3.76
CA TYR A 10 22.88 -6.73 3.96
C TYR A 10 22.62 -5.28 4.41
N MET A 11 21.51 -4.70 3.96
CA MET A 11 21.10 -3.33 4.35
C MET A 11 20.49 -3.26 5.75
N LEU A 12 20.24 -4.40 6.42
CA LEU A 12 19.78 -4.39 7.82
C LEU A 12 20.97 -4.07 8.74
N VAL A 13 20.78 -3.12 9.64
CA VAL A 13 21.83 -2.66 10.56
C VAL A 13 21.24 -2.58 11.97
N GLY A 14 22.07 -2.81 12.99
CA GLY A 14 21.69 -2.68 14.39
C GLY A 14 20.65 -3.70 14.82
N GLU A 15 19.57 -3.26 15.47
CA GLU A 15 18.53 -4.16 15.98
C GLU A 15 17.84 -4.98 14.89
N ALA A 16 17.72 -4.43 13.68
CA ALA A 16 17.08 -5.15 12.57
C ALA A 16 17.92 -6.33 12.08
N GLU A 17 19.25 -6.18 12.08
CA GLU A 17 20.15 -7.28 11.77
C GLU A 17 20.08 -8.38 12.83
N HIS A 18 20.08 -7.99 14.11
CA HIS A 18 20.01 -8.93 15.23
C HIS A 18 18.69 -9.73 15.21
N TRP A 19 17.56 -9.04 15.03
CA TRP A 19 16.26 -9.66 14.89
C TRP A 19 16.19 -10.60 13.69
N TRP A 20 16.70 -10.18 12.53
CA TRP A 20 16.65 -11.00 11.32
C TRP A 20 17.49 -12.27 11.47
N ARG A 21 18.65 -12.21 12.14
CA ARG A 21 19.49 -13.39 12.42
C ARG A 21 18.74 -14.46 13.21
N GLY A 22 18.05 -14.07 14.29
CA GLY A 22 17.25 -14.99 15.10
C GLY A 22 16.05 -15.55 14.35
N THR A 23 15.35 -14.68 13.60
CA THR A 23 14.18 -15.06 12.81
C THR A 23 14.54 -16.00 11.66
N HIS A 24 15.63 -15.70 10.93
CA HIS A 24 16.16 -16.55 9.87
C HIS A 24 16.52 -17.93 10.40
N HIS A 25 17.23 -18.00 11.54
CA HIS A 25 17.56 -19.27 12.19
C HIS A 25 16.30 -20.08 12.51
N MET A 26 15.31 -19.47 13.16
CA MET A 26 14.03 -20.10 13.47
C MET A 26 13.30 -20.63 12.21
N LEU A 27 13.23 -19.82 11.15
CA LEU A 27 12.59 -20.21 9.88
C LEU A 27 13.29 -21.42 9.25
N THR A 28 14.63 -21.42 9.21
CA THR A 28 15.40 -22.55 8.69
C THR A 28 15.23 -23.82 9.53
N THR A 29 15.20 -23.72 10.87
CA THR A 29 14.96 -24.86 11.76
C THR A 29 13.58 -25.46 11.57
N ARG A 30 12.58 -24.65 11.19
CA ARG A 30 11.22 -25.10 10.84
C ARG A 30 11.11 -25.62 9.41
N GLY A 31 12.20 -25.68 8.65
CA GLY A 31 12.20 -26.11 7.24
C GLY A 31 11.52 -25.13 6.28
N VAL A 32 11.30 -23.88 6.70
CA VAL A 32 10.68 -22.85 5.85
C VAL A 32 11.74 -22.31 4.88
N ALA A 33 11.43 -22.34 3.58
CA ALA A 33 12.28 -21.74 2.57
C ALA A 33 12.28 -20.21 2.72
N VAL A 34 13.46 -19.63 3.00
CA VAL A 34 13.63 -18.18 3.13
C VAL A 34 13.92 -17.59 1.76
N ASP A 35 12.86 -17.16 1.07
CA ASP A 35 12.94 -16.40 -0.18
C ASP A 35 12.52 -14.93 0.02
N TRP A 36 12.45 -14.18 -1.08
CA TRP A 36 12.09 -12.76 -1.05
C TRP A 36 10.69 -12.52 -0.47
N GLU A 37 9.73 -13.39 -0.77
CA GLU A 37 8.35 -13.24 -0.31
C GLU A 37 8.24 -13.55 1.19
N CYS A 38 8.92 -14.61 1.64
CA CYS A 38 9.04 -14.95 3.05
C CYS A 38 9.67 -13.80 3.85
N PHE A 39 10.81 -13.27 3.38
CA PHE A 39 11.46 -12.11 4.00
C PHE A 39 10.52 -10.91 4.06
N GLY A 40 9.90 -10.55 2.93
CA GLY A 40 9.00 -9.39 2.85
C GLY A 40 7.82 -9.51 3.82
N ARG A 41 7.18 -10.68 3.88
CA ARG A 41 6.07 -10.93 4.81
C ARG A 41 6.50 -10.76 6.27
N VAL A 42 7.56 -11.46 6.68
CA VAL A 42 8.00 -11.48 8.08
C VAL A 42 8.59 -10.14 8.51
N PHE A 43 9.26 -9.44 7.59
CA PHE A 43 9.74 -8.07 7.80
C PHE A 43 8.58 -7.09 8.02
N LEU A 44 7.55 -7.17 7.18
CA LEU A 44 6.36 -6.33 7.32
C LEU A 44 5.59 -6.67 8.60
N GLU A 45 5.43 -7.95 8.97
CA GLU A 45 4.78 -8.32 10.23
C GLU A 45 5.49 -7.73 11.46
N LYS A 46 6.83 -7.70 11.45
CA LYS A 46 7.63 -7.17 12.57
C LYS A 46 7.57 -5.64 12.67
N TYR A 47 7.70 -4.94 11.55
CA TYR A 47 7.88 -3.48 11.52
C TYR A 47 6.60 -2.71 11.14
N PHE A 48 5.65 -3.38 10.50
CA PHE A 48 4.34 -2.87 10.11
C PHE A 48 3.24 -3.84 10.58
N PRO A 49 3.07 -3.98 11.91
CA PRO A 49 2.11 -4.91 12.48
C PRO A 49 0.69 -4.62 12.00
N GLU A 50 -0.16 -5.65 12.06
CA GLU A 50 -1.52 -5.61 11.52
C GLU A 50 -2.35 -4.44 12.07
N SER A 51 -2.16 -4.06 13.34
CA SER A 51 -2.81 -2.90 13.95
C SER A 51 -2.44 -1.57 13.29
N VAL A 52 -1.17 -1.40 12.92
CA VAL A 52 -0.69 -0.21 12.21
C VAL A 52 -1.22 -0.20 10.78
N ARG A 53 -1.27 -1.37 10.13
CA ARG A 53 -1.92 -1.52 8.82
C ARG A 53 -3.40 -1.18 8.89
N HIS A 54 -4.16 -1.77 9.79
CA HIS A 54 -5.59 -1.49 10.00
C HIS A 54 -5.84 -0.01 10.31
N ALA A 55 -4.98 0.63 11.11
CA ALA A 55 -5.08 2.07 11.36
C ALA A 55 -4.85 2.89 10.09
N LYS A 56 -3.85 2.53 9.27
CA LYS A 56 -3.58 3.18 7.97
C LYS A 56 -4.68 2.93 6.94
N GLU A 57 -5.25 1.73 6.92
CA GLU A 57 -6.39 1.38 6.09
C GLU A 57 -7.64 2.16 6.51
N ALA A 58 -7.90 2.31 7.82
CA ALA A 58 -9.00 3.13 8.34
C ALA A 58 -8.80 4.61 7.99
N GLU A 59 -7.59 5.14 8.17
CA GLU A 59 -7.23 6.51 7.79
C GLU A 59 -7.46 6.75 6.29
N PHE A 60 -7.09 5.78 5.45
CA PHE A 60 -7.32 5.83 4.02
C PHE A 60 -8.80 5.72 3.64
N MET A 61 -9.56 4.85 4.32
CA MET A 61 -10.99 4.69 4.06
C MET A 61 -11.80 5.93 4.42
N GLN A 62 -11.37 6.65 5.45
CA GLN A 62 -11.95 7.92 5.88
C GLN A 62 -11.39 9.14 5.12
N LEU A 63 -10.37 8.96 4.27
CA LEU A 63 -9.76 10.06 3.54
C LEU A 63 -10.74 10.68 2.53
N HIS A 64 -11.16 11.90 2.82
CA HIS A 64 -11.90 12.77 1.93
C HIS A 64 -11.14 14.09 1.74
N GLN A 65 -11.34 14.76 0.61
CA GLN A 65 -10.67 16.02 0.29
C GLN A 65 -10.89 17.08 1.38
N GLY A 66 -12.07 17.12 2.02
CA GLY A 66 -12.30 17.98 3.19
C GLY A 66 -12.02 19.45 2.87
N GLY A 67 -11.15 20.13 3.63
CA GLY A 67 -10.70 21.49 3.32
C GLY A 67 -9.55 21.59 2.31
N MET A 68 -8.86 20.47 2.03
CA MET A 68 -7.62 20.43 1.25
C MET A 68 -7.80 20.86 -0.21
N ILE A 69 -6.74 21.40 -0.80
CA ILE A 69 -6.66 21.54 -2.25
C ILE A 69 -6.44 20.16 -2.90
N VAL A 70 -6.79 20.03 -4.18
CA VAL A 70 -6.79 18.74 -4.88
C VAL A 70 -5.41 18.07 -4.89
N SER A 71 -4.34 18.85 -5.03
CA SER A 71 -2.96 18.33 -5.03
C SER A 71 -2.57 17.75 -3.67
N GLU A 72 -2.91 18.42 -2.56
CA GLU A 72 -2.67 17.92 -1.20
C GLU A 72 -3.45 16.63 -0.94
N TYR A 73 -4.71 16.57 -1.39
CA TYR A 73 -5.52 15.37 -1.31
C TYR A 73 -4.91 14.21 -2.12
N ALA A 74 -4.45 14.47 -3.35
CA ALA A 74 -3.79 13.47 -4.18
C ALA A 74 -2.50 12.94 -3.56
N MET A 75 -1.65 13.82 -3.02
CA MET A 75 -0.44 13.41 -2.31
C MET A 75 -0.74 12.51 -1.11
N ARG A 76 -1.75 12.87 -0.30
CA ARG A 76 -2.18 12.02 0.84
C ARG A 76 -2.78 10.70 0.39
N PHE A 77 -3.57 10.71 -0.67
CA PHE A 77 -4.15 9.51 -1.25
C PHE A 77 -3.06 8.54 -1.72
N GLU A 78 -2.08 9.02 -2.48
CA GLU A 78 -0.95 8.20 -2.94
C GLU A 78 -0.10 7.68 -1.79
N HIS A 79 0.16 8.52 -0.79
CA HIS A 79 0.95 8.12 0.38
C HIS A 79 0.27 6.97 1.14
N LEU A 80 -1.03 7.11 1.42
CA LEU A 80 -1.80 6.10 2.14
C LEU A 80 -2.06 4.84 1.30
N ALA A 81 -2.25 4.97 -0.01
CA ALA A 81 -2.42 3.85 -0.93
C ALA A 81 -1.19 2.93 -0.99
N ARG A 82 0.02 3.41 -0.66
CA ARG A 82 1.25 2.59 -0.58
C ARG A 82 1.27 1.63 0.60
N PHE A 83 0.52 1.92 1.67
CA PHE A 83 0.40 1.06 2.83
C PHE A 83 -0.68 -0.01 2.67
N TYR A 84 -1.52 0.14 1.66
CA TYR A 84 -2.48 -0.88 1.28
C TYR A 84 -1.73 -2.03 0.58
N LEU A 85 -1.41 -3.04 1.37
CA LEU A 85 -0.65 -4.23 0.96
C LEU A 85 -1.45 -5.18 0.06
N GLN A 86 -2.77 -5.04 0.01
CA GLN A 86 -3.57 -5.76 -0.98
C GLN A 86 -3.28 -5.19 -2.38
N ALA A 87 -3.20 -6.08 -3.37
CA ALA A 87 -3.12 -5.72 -4.78
C ALA A 87 -4.43 -5.02 -5.21
N ILE A 88 -4.61 -3.77 -4.82
CA ILE A 88 -5.77 -3.01 -5.24
C ILE A 88 -5.60 -2.65 -6.71
N SER A 89 -6.61 -3.00 -7.51
CA SER A 89 -6.66 -2.61 -8.92
C SER A 89 -6.63 -1.09 -9.08
N GLU A 90 -6.02 -0.61 -10.15
CA GLU A 90 -6.06 0.82 -10.49
C GLU A 90 -7.50 1.34 -10.62
N ALA A 91 -8.41 0.51 -11.17
CA ALA A 91 -9.82 0.83 -11.28
C ALA A 91 -10.46 1.16 -9.91
N TRP A 92 -10.16 0.37 -8.88
CA TRP A 92 -10.66 0.65 -7.53
C TRP A 92 -10.03 1.93 -6.94
N LYS A 93 -8.74 2.18 -7.19
CA LYS A 93 -8.07 3.42 -6.73
C LYS A 93 -8.73 4.65 -7.35
N CYS A 94 -9.01 4.62 -8.65
CA CYS A 94 -9.72 5.70 -9.35
C CYS A 94 -11.11 5.94 -8.77
N MET A 95 -11.87 4.87 -8.52
CA MET A 95 -13.19 4.96 -7.89
C MET A 95 -13.11 5.60 -6.50
N LYS A 96 -12.22 5.10 -5.63
CA LYS A 96 -12.05 5.61 -4.27
C LYS A 96 -11.60 7.07 -4.24
N PHE A 97 -10.72 7.47 -5.16
CA PHE A 97 -10.28 8.86 -5.30
C PHE A 97 -11.45 9.77 -5.69
N ALA A 98 -12.24 9.39 -6.70
CA ALA A 98 -13.41 10.15 -7.13
C ALA A 98 -14.46 10.26 -6.00
N GLU A 99 -14.67 9.19 -5.23
CA GLU A 99 -15.54 9.17 -4.05
C GLU A 99 -15.06 10.07 -2.91
N GLY A 100 -13.77 10.38 -2.80
CA GLY A 100 -13.27 11.27 -1.76
C GLY A 100 -13.22 12.75 -2.15
N LEU A 101 -13.43 13.11 -3.42
CA LEU A 101 -13.44 14.50 -3.88
C LEU A 101 -14.60 15.32 -3.28
N LYS A 102 -14.40 16.64 -3.18
CA LYS A 102 -15.47 17.61 -2.83
C LYS A 102 -16.64 17.48 -3.82
N TYR A 103 -17.87 17.71 -3.33
CA TYR A 103 -19.11 17.58 -4.10
C TYR A 103 -19.07 18.37 -5.42
N GLU A 104 -18.56 19.59 -5.41
CA GLU A 104 -18.45 20.43 -6.62
C GLU A 104 -17.55 19.82 -7.70
N LEU A 105 -16.47 19.15 -7.31
CA LEU A 105 -15.57 18.47 -8.24
C LEU A 105 -16.13 17.13 -8.70
N LYS A 106 -16.82 16.40 -7.80
CA LYS A 106 -17.54 15.17 -8.17
C LYS A 106 -18.54 15.40 -9.29
N ARG A 107 -19.26 16.53 -9.28
CA ARG A 107 -20.23 16.88 -10.34
C ARG A 107 -19.60 17.09 -11.72
N VAL A 108 -18.31 17.39 -11.80
CA VAL A 108 -17.60 17.56 -13.07
C VAL A 108 -16.92 16.25 -13.48
N VAL A 109 -16.29 15.55 -12.53
CA VAL A 109 -15.48 14.36 -12.79
C VAL A 109 -16.32 13.10 -13.00
N VAL A 110 -17.39 12.90 -12.22
CA VAL A 110 -18.24 11.69 -12.31
C VAL A 110 -18.97 11.61 -13.66
N PRO A 111 -19.55 12.69 -14.21
CA PRO A 111 -20.14 12.64 -15.55
C PRO A 111 -19.09 12.42 -16.65
N MET A 112 -17.88 12.98 -16.53
CA MET A 112 -16.82 12.77 -17.53
C MET A 112 -16.35 11.31 -17.59
N ALA A 113 -16.25 10.61 -16.45
CA ALA A 113 -15.92 9.18 -16.43
C ALA A 113 -17.02 8.29 -17.07
N ILE A 114 -18.29 8.67 -16.94
CA ILE A 114 -19.44 8.00 -17.59
C ILE A 114 -19.46 8.29 -19.10
N VAL A 115 -19.05 9.48 -19.51
CA VAL A 115 -18.98 9.85 -20.93
C VAL A 115 -17.86 9.09 -21.64
N VAL A 116 -16.71 8.88 -21.00
CA VAL A 116 -15.59 8.11 -21.60
C VAL A 116 -15.98 6.65 -21.86
N THR A 117 -16.73 6.00 -20.96
CA THR A 117 -17.20 4.61 -21.17
C THR A 117 -18.25 4.48 -22.28
N ARG A 118 -19.00 5.55 -22.57
CA ARG A 118 -19.94 5.59 -23.71
C ARG A 118 -19.27 5.87 -25.05
N ILE A 119 -18.15 6.58 -25.08
CA ILE A 119 -17.46 6.93 -26.35
C ILE A 119 -16.63 5.75 -26.88
N THR A 120 -16.15 4.84 -26.04
CA THR A 120 -15.39 3.64 -26.50
C THR A 120 -16.25 2.46 -26.93
N THR A 121 -17.58 2.60 -26.95
CA THR A 121 -18.52 1.54 -27.39
C THR A 121 -19.44 2.02 -28.53
N GLY A 122 -18.93 2.94 -29.36
CA GLY A 122 -19.61 3.43 -30.57
C GLY A 122 -18.81 3.10 -31.82
#